data_AF-A0A836TL80-F1
#
_entry.id   AF-A0A836TL80-F1
#
_cell.length_a   1.000
_cell.length_b   1.000
_cell.length_c   1.000
_cell.angle_alpha   90.00
_cell.angle_beta   90.00
_cell.angle_gamma   90.00
#
_symmetry.space_group_name_H-M   'P 1'
#
loop_
_entity.id
_entity.type
_entity.pdbx_description
1 polymer ?
#
loop_
_entity_poly.entity_id
_entity_poly.type
_entity_poly.pdbx_seq_one_letter_code
_entity_poly.pdbx_strand_id
1 'polypeptide(L)'
;NTREALEALPGVGRKTANVILNTAFGQPTIAVDTHLFRLGNRTKLATGKNVLAVELKYLKTIPKQFRQDAHHLLILHGRYTCTARNPKCGECCIVDLCEYKDKVIPSPHLMAGEV
;
A
#
# COMPACT_ATOMS: atom_id res chain seq x y z
N ASN A 1 -18.15 -17.31 -0.87
CA ASN A 1 -17.22 -16.17 -0.74
C ASN A 1 -15.76 -16.66 -0.76
N THR A 2 -15.35 -17.38 -1.80
CA THR A 2 -13.95 -17.83 -1.98
C THR A 2 -13.31 -17.06 -3.13
N ARG A 3 -11.97 -16.98 -3.15
CA ARG A 3 -11.25 -16.27 -4.22
C ARG A 3 -11.45 -16.98 -5.55
N GLU A 4 -11.40 -18.30 -5.53
CA GLU A 4 -11.51 -19.16 -6.71
C GLU A 4 -12.87 -18.99 -7.38
N ALA A 5 -13.96 -18.88 -6.60
CA ALA A 5 -15.29 -18.64 -7.13
C ALA A 5 -15.43 -17.25 -7.77
N LEU A 6 -14.75 -16.24 -7.22
CA LEU A 6 -14.74 -14.89 -7.79
C LEU A 6 -13.88 -14.82 -9.07
N GLU A 7 -12.69 -15.43 -9.07
CA GLU A 7 -11.80 -15.46 -10.24
C GLU A 7 -12.37 -16.25 -11.43
N ALA A 8 -13.36 -17.12 -11.19
CA ALA A 8 -14.09 -17.81 -12.26
C ALA A 8 -15.04 -16.88 -13.06
N LEU A 9 -15.36 -15.69 -12.53
CA LEU A 9 -16.22 -14.73 -13.21
C LEU A 9 -15.46 -14.01 -14.34
N PRO A 10 -16.06 -13.85 -15.54
CA PRO A 10 -15.43 -13.11 -16.64
C PRO A 10 -15.01 -11.70 -16.22
N GLY A 11 -13.72 -11.37 -16.43
CA GLY A 11 -13.16 -10.07 -16.10
C GLY A 11 -12.71 -9.89 -14.64
N VAL A 12 -12.88 -10.90 -13.77
CA VAL A 12 -12.44 -10.84 -12.37
C VAL A 12 -11.07 -11.51 -12.23
N GLY A 13 -10.01 -10.68 -12.21
CA GLY A 13 -8.68 -11.14 -11.81
C GLY A 13 -8.47 -11.12 -10.29
N ARG A 14 -7.33 -11.66 -9.85
CA ARG A 14 -6.93 -11.75 -8.42
C ARG A 14 -7.09 -10.46 -7.63
N LYS A 15 -6.71 -9.32 -8.23
CA LYS A 15 -6.86 -8.00 -7.60
C LYS A 15 -8.32 -7.67 -7.34
N THR A 16 -9.19 -7.84 -8.34
CA THR A 16 -10.63 -7.59 -8.22
C THR A 16 -11.25 -8.54 -7.19
N ALA A 17 -10.91 -9.83 -7.24
CA ALA A 17 -11.38 -10.81 -6.25
C ALA A 17 -10.97 -10.42 -4.82
N ASN A 18 -9.70 -10.05 -4.60
CA ASN A 18 -9.21 -9.63 -3.29
C ASN A 18 -9.90 -8.35 -2.77
N VAL A 19 -10.23 -7.38 -3.63
CA VAL A 19 -11.01 -6.19 -3.25
C VAL A 19 -12.40 -6.60 -2.79
N ILE A 20 -13.11 -7.44 -3.56
CA ILE A 20 -14.46 -7.90 -3.21
C ILE A 20 -14.42 -8.66 -1.87
N LEU A 21 -13.46 -9.57 -1.68
CA LEU A 21 -13.30 -10.31 -0.43
C LEU A 21 -13.06 -9.39 0.76
N ASN A 22 -12.24 -8.34 0.61
CA ASN A 22 -11.96 -7.39 1.67
C ASN A 22 -13.16 -6.50 1.99
N THR A 23 -13.69 -5.80 0.99
CA THR A 23 -14.66 -4.72 1.19
C THR A 23 -16.09 -5.25 1.38
N ALA A 24 -16.50 -6.26 0.61
CA ALA A 24 -17.87 -6.78 0.66
C ALA A 24 -18.04 -7.95 1.65
N PHE A 25 -17.00 -8.77 1.83
CA PHE A 25 -17.06 -9.98 2.66
C PHE A 25 -16.23 -9.92 3.95
N GLY A 26 -15.58 -8.78 4.24
CA GLY A 26 -14.82 -8.57 5.48
C GLY A 26 -13.62 -9.50 5.66
N GLN A 27 -13.10 -10.10 4.59
CA GLN A 27 -11.95 -10.99 4.69
C GLN A 27 -10.65 -10.19 4.75
N PRO A 28 -9.67 -10.63 5.56
CA PRO A 28 -8.43 -9.90 5.78
C PRO A 28 -7.41 -10.10 4.63
N THR A 29 -7.86 -9.82 3.40
CA THR A 29 -7.07 -9.85 2.15
C THR A 29 -6.51 -8.45 1.84
N ILE A 30 -5.43 -8.38 1.06
CA ILE A 30 -4.84 -7.12 0.61
C ILE A 30 -4.69 -7.18 -0.91
N ALA A 31 -5.50 -6.41 -1.63
CA ALA A 31 -5.39 -6.32 -3.08
C ALA A 31 -4.23 -5.37 -3.45
N VAL A 32 -3.19 -5.89 -4.10
CA VAL A 32 -2.04 -5.09 -4.50
C VAL A 32 -2.24 -4.54 -5.91
N ASP A 33 -2.26 -3.22 -6.05
CA ASP A 33 -2.24 -2.50 -7.32
C ASP A 33 -0.89 -1.77 -7.51
N THR A 34 -0.81 -0.88 -8.49
CA THR A 34 0.40 -0.10 -8.77
C THR A 34 0.80 0.84 -7.63
N HIS A 35 -0.16 1.31 -6.81
CA HIS A 35 0.11 2.15 -5.65
C HIS A 35 0.72 1.32 -4.52
N LEU A 36 0.11 0.19 -4.17
CA LEU A 36 0.62 -0.69 -3.09
C LEU A 36 1.93 -1.37 -3.46
N PHE A 37 2.10 -1.75 -4.72
CA PHE A 37 3.33 -2.34 -5.22
C PHE A 37 4.50 -1.37 -5.05
N ARG A 38 4.32 -0.10 -5.45
CA ARG A 38 5.33 0.94 -5.27
C ARG A 38 5.55 1.27 -3.79
N LEU A 39 4.47 1.47 -3.03
CA LEU A 39 4.53 1.82 -1.62
C LEU A 39 5.30 0.76 -0.81
N GLY A 40 4.98 -0.52 -1.02
CA GLY A 40 5.57 -1.64 -0.30
C GLY A 40 7.06 -1.81 -0.57
N ASN A 41 7.48 -1.61 -1.83
CA ASN A 41 8.88 -1.66 -2.21
C ASN A 41 9.66 -0.43 -1.72
N ARG A 42 9.09 0.79 -1.78
CA ARG A 42 9.75 2.03 -1.31
C ARG A 42 9.94 2.04 0.21
N THR A 43 8.90 1.70 0.96
CA THR A 43 8.92 1.70 2.44
C THR A 43 9.62 0.48 3.03
N LYS A 44 9.92 -0.53 2.20
CA LYS A 44 10.32 -1.89 2.59
C LYS A 44 9.34 -2.67 3.46
N LEU A 45 8.12 -2.16 3.66
CA LEU A 45 7.05 -2.89 4.36
C LEU A 45 6.67 -4.21 3.66
N ALA A 46 6.71 -4.20 2.32
CA ALA A 46 6.44 -5.37 1.50
C ALA A 46 7.22 -5.36 0.18
N THR A 47 8.48 -5.79 0.24
CA THR A 47 9.36 -5.89 -0.93
C THR A 47 9.03 -7.12 -1.79
N GLY A 48 8.99 -6.96 -3.11
CA GLY A 48 8.77 -8.07 -4.03
C GLY A 48 8.91 -7.67 -5.50
N LYS A 49 9.33 -8.62 -6.34
CA LYS A 49 9.53 -8.41 -7.78
C LYS A 49 8.24 -8.41 -8.59
N ASN A 50 7.15 -8.94 -8.03
CA ASN A 50 5.83 -9.00 -8.66
C ASN A 50 4.71 -8.80 -7.64
N VAL A 51 3.50 -8.58 -8.14
CA VAL A 51 2.30 -8.28 -7.33
C VAL A 51 2.03 -9.35 -6.29
N LEU A 52 2.12 -10.64 -6.66
CA LEU A 52 1.87 -11.75 -5.75
C LEU A 52 2.88 -11.78 -4.59
N ALA A 53 4.16 -11.58 -4.89
CA ALA A 53 5.20 -11.54 -3.86
C ALA A 53 4.96 -10.40 -2.86
N VAL A 54 4.54 -9.22 -3.34
CA VAL A 54 4.19 -8.07 -2.49
C VAL A 54 2.93 -8.36 -1.67
N GLU A 55 1.88 -8.96 -2.25
CA GLU A 55 0.66 -9.37 -1.54
C GLU A 55 0.98 -10.30 -0.37
N LEU A 56 1.72 -11.39 -0.64
CA LEU A 56 2.10 -12.37 0.38
C LEU A 56 2.95 -11.74 1.48
N LYS A 57 3.84 -10.80 1.11
CA LYS A 57 4.67 -10.08 2.08
C LYS A 57 3.84 -9.15 2.95
N TYR A 58 2.88 -8.40 2.40
CA TYR A 58 1.93 -7.61 3.20
C TYR A 58 1.13 -8.48 4.18
N LEU A 59 0.61 -9.62 3.72
CA LEU A 59 -0.11 -10.55 4.60
C LEU A 59 0.79 -11.10 5.72
N LYS A 60 2.08 -11.26 5.47
CA LYS A 60 3.06 -11.68 6.49
C LYS A 60 3.41 -10.55 7.47
N THR A 61 3.59 -9.32 6.98
CA THR A 61 4.05 -8.18 7.79
C THR A 61 2.91 -7.56 8.61
N ILE A 62 1.69 -7.52 8.08
CA ILE A 62 0.54 -6.85 8.72
C ILE A 62 -0.23 -7.86 9.60
N PRO A 63 -0.38 -7.59 10.91
CA PRO A 63 -1.18 -8.42 11.81
C PRO A 63 -2.62 -8.58 11.31
N LYS A 64 -3.20 -9.78 11.45
CA LYS A 64 -4.54 -10.15 10.91
C LYS A 64 -5.62 -9.11 11.21
N GLN A 65 -5.66 -8.61 12.45
CA GLN A 65 -6.66 -7.65 12.93
C GLN A 65 -6.63 -6.30 12.21
N PHE A 66 -5.52 -5.94 11.57
CA PHE A 66 -5.37 -4.66 10.88
C PHE A 66 -5.48 -4.76 9.36
N ARG A 67 -5.56 -5.96 8.78
CA ARG A 67 -5.42 -6.13 7.31
C ARG A 67 -6.57 -5.51 6.52
N GLN A 68 -7.78 -5.53 7.07
CA GLN A 68 -8.96 -4.96 6.41
C GLN A 68 -8.79 -3.44 6.23
N ASP A 69 -8.47 -2.74 7.32
CA ASP A 69 -8.26 -1.29 7.30
C ASP A 69 -6.96 -0.92 6.57
N ALA A 70 -5.89 -1.68 6.81
CA ALA A 70 -4.60 -1.45 6.16
C ALA A 70 -4.71 -1.47 4.64
N HIS A 71 -5.59 -2.30 4.07
CA HIS A 71 -5.82 -2.31 2.62
C HIS A 71 -6.19 -0.91 2.10
N HIS A 72 -7.21 -0.27 2.69
CA HIS A 72 -7.67 1.05 2.27
C HIS A 72 -6.65 2.14 2.62
N LEU A 73 -6.06 2.10 3.82
CA LEU A 73 -5.07 3.08 4.26
C LEU A 73 -3.82 3.09 3.36
N LEU A 74 -3.31 1.91 2.99
CA LEU A 74 -2.16 1.79 2.10
C LEU A 74 -2.50 2.25 0.68
N ILE A 75 -3.72 2.00 0.17
CA ILE A 75 -4.14 2.50 -1.15
C ILE A 75 -4.15 4.03 -1.13
N LEU A 76 -4.80 4.63 -0.14
CA LEU A 76 -4.93 6.08 -0.02
C LEU A 76 -3.54 6.73 0.13
N HIS A 77 -2.69 6.18 0.99
CA HIS A 77 -1.32 6.68 1.17
C HIS A 77 -0.50 6.57 -0.12
N GLY A 78 -0.54 5.42 -0.80
CA GLY A 78 0.14 5.23 -2.08
C GLY A 78 -0.40 6.11 -3.20
N ARG A 79 -1.68 6.48 -3.16
CA ARG A 79 -2.33 7.34 -4.15
C ARG A 79 -2.04 8.83 -3.94
N TYR A 80 -2.14 9.31 -2.70
CA TYR A 80 -2.16 10.74 -2.42
C TYR A 80 -0.86 11.28 -1.80
N THR A 81 -0.06 10.43 -1.14
CA THR A 81 1.17 10.84 -0.45
C THR A 81 2.43 10.29 -1.13
N CYS A 82 2.54 8.96 -1.25
CA CYS A 82 3.67 8.29 -1.87
C CYS A 82 3.47 8.13 -3.39
N THR A 83 3.19 9.24 -4.06
CA THR A 83 2.94 9.33 -5.51
C THR A 83 4.12 8.83 -6.34
N ALA A 84 3.87 8.43 -7.60
CA ALA A 84 4.92 7.85 -8.44
C ALA A 84 6.06 8.83 -8.72
N ARG A 85 5.70 10.09 -9.02
CA ARG A 85 6.61 11.21 -9.25
C ARG A 85 6.42 12.23 -8.13
N ASN A 86 7.52 12.79 -7.64
CA ASN A 86 7.54 13.79 -6.55
C ASN A 86 6.69 13.35 -5.34
N PRO A 87 7.04 12.24 -4.67
CA PRO A 87 6.34 11.82 -3.46
C PRO A 87 6.42 12.94 -2.40
N LYS A 88 5.33 13.14 -1.65
CA LYS A 88 5.25 14.15 -0.61
C LYS A 88 5.95 13.71 0.67
N CYS A 89 7.25 13.37 0.61
CA CYS A 89 7.95 12.80 1.76
C CYS A 89 8.00 13.76 2.96
N GLY A 90 8.10 15.07 2.73
CA GLY A 90 8.03 16.07 3.80
C GLY A 90 6.70 16.12 4.57
N GLU A 91 5.59 15.66 3.96
CA GLU A 91 4.25 15.59 4.58
C GLU A 91 3.89 14.15 5.02
N CYS A 92 4.81 13.20 4.83
CA CYS A 92 4.51 11.78 5.03
C CYS A 92 4.60 11.41 6.52
N CYS A 93 3.49 10.89 7.07
CA CYS A 93 3.38 10.50 8.48
C CYS A 93 4.29 9.36 8.94
N ILE A 94 4.98 8.69 8.01
CA ILE A 94 5.93 7.60 8.29
C ILE A 94 7.32 7.89 7.71
N VAL A 95 7.64 9.16 7.43
CA VAL A 95 8.88 9.54 6.73
C VAL A 95 10.13 9.09 7.48
N ASP A 96 10.11 9.15 8.80
CA ASP A 96 11.14 8.72 9.74
C ASP A 96 11.35 7.20 9.75
N LEU A 97 10.26 6.44 9.57
CA LEU A 97 10.28 4.97 9.49
C LEU A 97 10.52 4.44 8.07
N CYS A 98 10.33 5.28 7.04
CA CYS A 98 10.37 4.87 5.65
C CYS A 98 11.81 4.64 5.17
N GLU A 99 12.10 3.46 4.63
CA GLU A 99 13.44 3.11 4.11
C GLU A 99 13.70 3.54 2.65
N TYR A 100 12.83 4.38 2.06
CA TYR A 100 13.04 4.89 0.71
C TYR A 100 14.27 5.81 0.67
N LYS A 101 15.16 5.61 -0.30
CA LYS A 101 16.42 6.38 -0.40
C LYS A 101 16.22 7.75 -1.04
N ASP A 102 15.36 7.85 -2.05
CA ASP A 102 15.16 9.09 -2.81
C ASP A 102 14.00 9.93 -2.24
N LYS A 103 14.00 10.15 -0.92
CA LYS A 103 12.96 10.96 -0.28
C LYS A 103 13.03 12.40 -0.79
N VAL A 104 11.86 12.99 -1.07
CA VAL A 104 11.73 14.41 -1.41
C VAL A 104 11.36 15.18 -0.14
N ILE A 105 12.39 15.62 0.58
CA ILE A 105 12.25 16.43 1.79
C ILE A 105 12.55 17.88 1.39
N PRO A 106 11.61 18.83 1.56
CA PRO A 106 11.90 20.25 1.36
C PRO A 106 13.08 20.67 2.26
N SER A 107 13.98 21.52 1.74
CA SER A 107 15.13 22.00 2.51
C SER A 107 14.67 22.64 3.84
N PRO A 108 15.34 22.36 4.97
CA PRO A 108 14.95 22.88 6.29
C PRO A 108 14.86 24.42 6.36
N HIS A 109 15.49 25.15 5.44
CA HIS A 109 15.37 26.62 5.42
C HIS A 109 13.95 27.14 5.10
N LEU A 110 13.03 26.28 4.63
CA LEU A 110 11.62 26.63 4.38
C LEU A 110 10.70 26.22 5.54
N MET A 111 11.22 25.54 6.56
CA MET A 111 10.46 25.06 7.73
C MET A 111 10.85 25.81 9.01
N ALA A 112 11.87 26.68 8.95
CA ALA A 112 12.21 27.61 10.03
C ALA A 112 11.40 28.90 9.89
N GLY A 113 10.13 28.83 10.30
CA GLY A 113 9.24 29.98 10.36
C GLY A 113 7.99 29.62 11.16
N GLU A 114 7.85 30.25 12.32
CA GLU A 114 6.71 30.22 13.26
C GLU A 114 6.75 29.14 14.35
N VAL A 115 7.66 29.34 15.31
CA VAL A 115 7.32 29.39 16.75
C VAL A 115 7.91 30.65 17.34
#